data_AF-A0A3D3ZZ42-F1
#
_entry.id   AF-A0A3D3ZZ42-F1
#
_cell.length_a   1.000
_cell.length_b   1.000
_cell.length_c   1.000
_cell.angle_alpha   90.00
_cell.angle_beta   90.00
_cell.angle_gamma   90.00
#
_symmetry.space_group_name_H-M   'P 1'
#
loop_
_entity.id
_entity.type
_entity.pdbx_description
1 polymer ?
#
loop_
_entity_poly.entity_id
_entity_poly.type
_entity_poly.pdbx_seq_one_letter_code
_entity_poly.pdbx_strand_id
1 'polypeptide(L)' 'PEAIDAMIDHLLTSPSQDDFLAATQGLDRLLTAGRYVIPIYQWNISRIAHDKNLHYPDTMPIFGDWPGWQPDVWWYDEG' A
#
# COMPACT_ATOMS: atom_id res chain seq x y z
N PRO A 1 11.39 8.57 20.86
CA PRO A 1 10.72 7.33 21.31
C PRO A 1 9.29 7.62 21.77
N GLU A 2 9.11 8.39 22.84
CA GLU A 2 7.77 8.69 23.40
C GLU A 2 6.78 9.29 22.39
N ALA A 3 7.22 10.27 21.58
CA ALA A 3 6.35 10.84 20.54
C ALA A 3 5.99 9.85 19.41
N ILE A 4 6.89 8.91 19.08
CA ILE A 4 6.63 7.88 18.07
C ILE A 4 5.65 6.85 18.63
N ASP A 5 5.87 6.39 19.86
CA ASP A 5 4.99 5.45 20.56
C ASP A 5 3.58 6.03 20.68
N ALA A 6 3.45 7.29 21.10
CA ALA A 6 2.17 7.99 21.15
C ALA A 6 1.48 8.08 19.79
N MET A 7 2.22 8.34 18.70
CA MET A 7 1.63 8.37 17.35
C MET A 7 1.18 6.99 16.87
N ILE A 8 1.90 5.92 17.25
CA ILE A 8 1.47 4.54 16.97
C ILE A 8 0.17 4.24 17.71
N ASP A 9 0.07 4.59 18.99
CA ASP A 9 -1.15 4.40 19.78
C ASP A 9 -2.34 5.15 19.17
N HIS A 10 -2.14 6.41 18.75
CA HIS A 10 -3.16 7.18 18.06
C HIS A 10 -3.57 6.55 16.73
N LEU A 11 -2.62 6.07 15.92
CA LEU A 11 -2.90 5.39 14.65
C LEU A 11 -3.76 4.14 14.87
N LEU A 12 -3.45 3.33 15.89
CA LEU A 12 -4.17 2.08 16.17
C LEU A 12 -5.55 2.30 16.81
N THR A 13 -5.78 3.44 17.45
CA THR A 13 -7.02 3.73 18.21
C THR A 13 -7.87 4.84 17.60
N SER A 14 -7.51 5.35 16.42
CA SER A 14 -8.23 6.42 15.73
C SER A 14 -9.70 6.04 15.45
N PRO A 15 -10.67 6.88 15.85
CA PRO A 15 -12.10 6.57 15.68
C PRO A 15 -12.63 6.91 14.29
N SER A 16 -11.87 7.65 13.49
CA SER A 16 -12.24 8.10 12.15
C SER A 16 -11.10 7.92 11.15
N GLN A 17 -11.46 7.89 9.88
CA GLN A 17 -10.48 7.82 8.78
C GLN A 17 -9.59 9.07 8.72
N ASP A 18 -10.15 10.24 9.00
CA ASP A 18 -9.40 11.50 8.98
C ASP A 18 -8.35 11.53 10.11
N ASP A 19 -8.72 11.08 11.31
CA ASP A 19 -7.79 10.96 12.45
C ASP A 19 -6.69 9.94 12.16
N PHE A 20 -7.06 8.79 11.58
CA PHE A 20 -6.10 7.74 11.18
C PHE A 20 -5.10 8.28 10.15
N LEU A 21 -5.58 9.02 9.15
CA LEU A 21 -4.74 9.61 8.12
C LEU A 21 -3.79 10.67 8.72
N ALA A 22 -4.30 11.52 9.61
CA ALA A 22 -3.50 12.52 10.30
C ALA A 22 -2.39 11.87 11.15
N ALA A 23 -2.72 10.83 11.92
CA ALA A 23 -1.76 10.07 12.72
C ALA A 23 -0.69 9.39 11.85
N THR A 24 -1.10 8.75 10.74
CA THR A 24 -0.19 8.13 9.77
C THR A 24 0.81 9.13 9.21
N GLN A 25 0.34 10.29 8.75
CA GLN A 25 1.22 11.34 8.23
C GLN A 25 2.09 11.95 9.34
N GLY A 26 1.60 12.05 10.57
CA GLY A 26 2.38 12.52 11.72
C GLY A 26 3.54 11.58 12.04
N LEU A 27 3.26 10.27 12.08
CA LEU A 27 4.26 9.22 12.29
C LEU A 27 5.34 9.23 11.21
N ASP A 28 4.96 9.34 9.93
CA ASP A 28 5.91 9.44 8.81
C ASP A 28 6.90 10.61 8.97
N ARG A 29 6.40 11.79 9.37
CA ARG A 29 7.24 12.97 9.62
C ARG A 29 8.21 12.75 10.78
N LEU A 30 7.77 12.12 11.87
CA LEU A 30 8.63 11.82 13.03
C LEU A 30 9.75 10.83 12.65
N LEU A 31 9.41 9.76 11.92
CA LEU A 31 10.38 8.76 11.46
C LEU A 31 11.39 9.37 10.50
N THR A 32 10.92 10.19 9.56
CA THR A 32 11.77 10.88 8.57
C THR A 32 12.70 11.88 9.24
N ALA A 33 12.20 12.70 10.18
CA ALA A 33 13.01 13.68 10.91
C ALA A 33 14.10 13.01 11.78
N GLY A 34 13.77 11.86 12.38
CA GLY A 34 14.67 11.07 13.21
C GLY A 34 15.81 10.38 12.46
N ARG A 35 15.74 10.27 11.13
CA ARG A 35 16.78 9.68 10.25
C ARG A 35 17.19 8.26 10.66
N TYR A 36 16.23 7.45 11.10
CA TYR A 36 16.48 6.07 11.49
C TYR A 36 16.86 5.15 10.31
N VAL A 37 16.46 5.53 9.09
CA VAL A 37 16.72 4.81 7.84
C VAL A 37 17.05 5.82 6.74
N ILE A 38 17.84 5.41 5.75
CA ILE A 38 18.06 6.14 4.49
C ILE A 38 17.26 5.41 3.39
N PRO A 39 16.14 5.97 2.89
CA PRO A 39 15.40 5.37 1.79
C PRO A 39 16.19 5.47 0.49
N ILE A 40 16.18 4.41 -0.33
CA ILE A 40 17.03 4.31 -1.53
C ILE A 40 16.20 4.31 -2.82
N TYR A 41 15.35 3.30 -3.02
CA TYR A 41 14.52 3.19 -4.23
C TYR A 41 13.28 2.34 -3.98
N GLN A 42 12.29 2.51 -4.86
CA GLN A 42 11.13 1.63 -5.01
C GLN A 42 10.78 1.51 -6.50
N TRP A 43 10.19 0.39 -6.91
CA TRP A 43 9.63 0.25 -8.25
C TRP A 43 8.21 0.83 -8.27
N ASN A 44 7.95 1.75 -9.19
CA ASN A 44 6.64 2.42 -9.31
C ASN A 44 5.69 1.75 -10.31
N ILE A 45 6.17 0.71 -11.01
CA ILE A 45 5.39 -0.08 -11.97
C ILE A 45 5.74 -1.54 -11.82
N SER A 46 4.73 -2.38 -11.96
CA SER A 46 4.88 -3.81 -12.08
C SER A 46 4.88 -4.21 -13.54
N ARG A 47 5.83 -5.05 -13.92
CA ARG A 47 5.96 -5.59 -15.29
C ARG A 47 5.69 -7.08 -15.24
N ILE A 48 4.54 -7.48 -15.75
CA ILE A 48 4.06 -8.86 -15.68
C ILE A 48 3.78 -9.34 -17.10
N ALA A 49 4.38 -10.48 -17.45
CA ALA A 49 4.03 -11.23 -18.66
C ALA A 49 3.10 -12.37 -18.27
N HIS A 50 2.02 -12.56 -19.02
CA HIS A 50 1.06 -13.63 -18.81
C HIS A 50 0.66 -14.26 -20.15
N ASP A 51 0.00 -15.43 -20.07
CA ASP A 51 -0.56 -16.08 -21.24
C ASP A 51 -1.57 -15.16 -21.96
N LYS A 52 -1.58 -15.19 -23.30
CA LYS A 52 -2.46 -14.32 -24.12
C LYS A 52 -3.95 -14.59 -23.91
N ASN A 53 -4.30 -15.77 -23.42
CA ASN A 53 -5.66 -16.21 -23.12
C ASN A 53 -6.07 -15.88 -21.67
N LEU A 54 -5.16 -15.32 -20.87
CA LEU A 54 -5.49 -14.78 -19.56
C LEU A 54 -5.89 -13.31 -19.67
N HIS A 55 -7.02 -12.99 -19.06
CA HIS A 55 -7.63 -11.67 -19.05
C HIS A 55 -7.82 -11.19 -17.61
N TYR A 56 -7.91 -9.86 -17.46
CA TYR A 56 -8.14 -9.18 -16.19
C TYR A 56 -8.95 -7.89 -16.45
N PRO A 57 -9.60 -7.30 -15.43
CA PRO A 57 -10.42 -6.10 -15.59
C PRO A 57 -9.58 -4.85 -15.91
N ASP A 58 -10.09 -3.97 -16.78
CA ASP A 58 -9.45 -2.68 -17.08
C ASP A 58 -9.33 -1.78 -15.82
N THR A 59 -10.31 -1.87 -14.93
CA THR A 59 -10.29 -1.17 -13.64
C THR A 59 -9.49 -1.96 -12.62
N MET A 60 -8.30 -1.47 -12.30
CA MET A 60 -7.44 -2.08 -11.29
C MET A 60 -7.99 -1.89 -9.86
N PRO A 61 -7.89 -2.90 -8.98
CA PRO A 61 -8.14 -2.75 -7.56
C PRO A 61 -7.24 -1.69 -6.91
N ILE A 62 -7.64 -1.18 -5.73
CA ILE A 62 -6.90 -0.13 -5.00
C ILE A 62 -5.44 -0.51 -4.70
N PHE A 63 -5.15 -1.80 -4.52
CA PHE A 63 -3.80 -2.29 -4.25
C PHE A 63 -3.01 -2.60 -5.54
N GLY A 64 -3.56 -2.37 -6.73
CA GLY A 64 -2.87 -2.66 -7.98
C GLY A 64 -2.68 -4.17 -8.18
N ASP A 65 -1.44 -4.59 -8.43
CA ASP A 65 -1.06 -5.99 -8.69
C ASP A 65 -0.83 -6.86 -7.44
N TRP A 66 -1.13 -6.31 -6.25
CA TRP A 66 -1.03 -6.94 -4.94
C TRP A 66 -2.28 -7.82 -4.62
N PRO A 67 -2.43 -8.38 -3.40
CA PRO A 67 -3.53 -9.30 -3.10
C PRO A 67 -4.91 -8.78 -3.50
N GLY A 68 -5.72 -9.67 -4.08
CA GLY A 68 -7.03 -9.34 -4.61
C GLY A 68 -7.02 -9.00 -6.11
N TRP A 69 -5.86 -8.92 -6.77
CA TRP A 69 -5.79 -8.86 -8.24
C TRP A 69 -5.40 -10.21 -8.85
N GLN A 70 -4.20 -10.70 -8.57
CA GLN A 70 -3.79 -12.06 -8.96
C GLN A 70 -3.93 -13.04 -7.79
N PRO A 71 -4.53 -14.23 -8.00
CA PRO A 71 -5.27 -14.68 -9.19
C PRO A 71 -6.76 -14.28 -9.17
N ASP A 72 -7.22 -13.57 -8.15
CA ASP A 72 -8.64 -13.49 -7.78
C ASP A 72 -9.59 -12.93 -8.85
N VAL A 73 -9.14 -11.93 -9.64
CA VAL A 73 -9.99 -11.30 -10.67
C VAL A 73 -9.60 -11.69 -12.09
N TRP A 74 -8.66 -12.62 -12.24
CA TRP A 74 -8.18 -13.08 -13.53
C TRP A 74 -9.02 -14.26 -14.02
N TRP A 75 -9.22 -14.35 -15.32
CA TRP A 75 -9.87 -15.50 -15.93
C TRP A 75 -9.18 -15.91 -17.22
N TYR A 76 -9.35 -17.17 -17.57
CA TYR A 76 -8.87 -17.74 -18.82
C TYR A 76 -10.03 -17.81 -19.82
N ASP A 77 -9.77 -17.43 -21.06
CA ASP A 77 -10.71 -17.56 -22.18
C ASP A 77 -10.00 -18.24 -23.36
N GLU A 78 -10.58 -19.31 -23.88
CA GLU A 78 -9.97 -20.11 -24.96
C GLU A 78 -10.01 -19.41 -26.33
N GLY A 79 -10.82 -18.35 -26.46
CA GLY A 79 -11.07 -17.65 -27.71
C GLY A 79 -12.08 -18.36 -28.61
#